data_AF-A0A1G0Z4X9-F1
#
_entry.id   AF-A0A1G0Z4X9-F1
#
_cell.length_a   1.000
_cell.length_b   1.000
_cell.length_c   1.000
_cell.angle_alpha   90.00
_cell.angle_beta   90.00
_cell.angle_gamma   90.00
#
_symmetry.space_group_name_H-M   'P 1'
#
loop_
_entity.id
_entity.type
_entity.pdbx_description
1 polymer ?
#
loop_
_entity_poly.entity_id
_entity_poly.type
_entity_poly.pdbx_seq_one_letter_code
_entity_poly.pdbx_strand_id
1 'polypeptide(L)'
;MNNLFFEKPILNSPYDYPSRHWELDKDGQPTQKIIEYRRKDAKNKKSTMDTYWIPGVNNHGQFGRWAFAEFTEVYQIEADFEKKVEAEFNKMVEKAAKGKA
;
A
#
# COMPACT_ATOMS: atom_id res chain seq x y z
N MET A 1 29.22 9.82 -20.79
CA MET A 1 28.60 8.82 -19.91
C MET A 1 27.10 9.00 -20.05
N ASN A 2 26.39 8.04 -20.67
CA ASN A 2 24.94 8.11 -20.78
C ASN A 2 24.35 7.48 -19.52
N ASN A 3 23.48 8.23 -18.84
CA ASN A 3 22.75 7.74 -17.68
C ASN A 3 21.27 7.69 -18.07
N LEU A 4 20.77 6.47 -18.28
CA LEU A 4 19.43 6.22 -18.78
C LEU A 4 18.33 6.76 -17.86
N PHE A 5 18.62 6.92 -16.57
CA PHE A 5 17.67 7.50 -15.63
C PHE A 5 17.35 8.96 -15.96
N PHE A 6 18.36 9.77 -16.30
CA PHE A 6 18.12 11.18 -16.62
C PHE A 6 17.48 11.36 -18.01
N GLU A 7 17.73 10.43 -18.93
CA GLU A 7 17.10 10.43 -20.24
C GLU A 7 15.63 9.96 -20.17
N LYS A 8 15.32 8.97 -19.32
CA LYS A 8 13.99 8.36 -19.19
C LYS A 8 13.62 8.09 -17.72
N PRO A 9 13.42 9.14 -16.90
CA PRO A 9 13.18 8.97 -15.47
C PRO A 9 11.85 8.27 -15.18
N ILE A 10 10.86 8.43 -16.06
CA ILE A 10 9.54 7.80 -15.97
C ILE A 10 9.49 6.63 -16.96
N LEU A 11 9.34 5.42 -16.42
CA LEU A 11 9.32 4.18 -17.21
C LEU A 11 7.93 3.74 -17.65
N ASN A 12 6.89 4.19 -16.96
CA ASN A 12 5.52 3.75 -17.17
C ASN A 12 4.71 4.83 -17.89
N SER A 13 3.76 4.38 -18.70
CA SER A 13 2.74 5.24 -19.28
C SER A 13 1.82 5.77 -18.18
N PRO A 14 1.36 7.02 -18.25
CA PRO A 14 0.35 7.54 -17.33
C PRO A 14 -1.02 6.87 -17.51
N TYR A 15 -1.23 6.17 -18.63
CA TYR A 15 -2.49 5.50 -18.97
C TYR A 15 -2.45 3.98 -18.79
N ASP A 16 -1.31 3.42 -18.38
CA ASP A 16 -1.16 1.99 -18.14
C ASP A 16 -0.80 1.72 -16.68
N TYR A 17 -1.02 0.49 -16.24
CA TYR A 17 -0.56 0.04 -14.94
C TYR A 17 0.96 0.16 -14.81
N PRO A 18 1.47 0.76 -13.71
CA PRO A 18 2.91 0.86 -13.49
C PRO A 18 3.50 -0.53 -13.22
N SER A 19 4.18 -1.07 -14.23
CA SER A 19 4.82 -2.38 -14.17
C SER A 19 6.32 -2.30 -13.96
N ARG A 20 6.96 -1.19 -14.33
CA ARG A 20 8.42 -1.04 -14.32
C ARG A 20 8.91 0.02 -13.35
N HIS A 21 10.01 -0.25 -12.68
CA HIS A 21 10.62 0.68 -11.73
C HIS A 21 12.14 0.68 -11.90
N TRP A 22 12.76 1.83 -11.65
CA TRP A 22 14.20 1.87 -11.47
C TRP A 22 14.57 1.13 -10.17
N GLU A 23 15.50 0.19 -10.27
CA GLU A 23 16.14 -0.41 -9.09
C GLU A 23 16.95 0.68 -8.39
N LEU A 24 16.82 0.73 -7.06
CA LEU A 24 17.54 1.67 -6.21
C LEU A 24 18.54 0.90 -5.36
N ASP A 25 19.72 1.47 -5.19
CA ASP A 25 20.71 0.96 -4.25
C ASP A 25 20.36 1.31 -2.79
N LYS A 26 21.29 1.02 -1.88
CA LYS A 26 21.14 1.26 -0.44
C LYS A 26 21.00 2.75 -0.08
N ASP A 27 21.52 3.64 -0.91
CA ASP A 27 21.52 5.09 -0.71
C ASP A 27 20.34 5.74 -1.47
N GLY A 28 19.48 4.92 -2.08
CA GLY A 28 18.31 5.35 -2.84
C GLY A 28 18.64 5.83 -4.25
N GLN A 29 19.85 5.58 -4.76
CA GLN A 29 20.26 6.01 -6.09
C GLN A 29 19.88 4.98 -7.17
N PRO A 30 19.44 5.43 -8.36
CA PRO A 30 19.13 4.54 -9.48
C PRO A 30 20.37 3.76 -9.94
N THR A 31 20.25 2.43 -10.01
CA THR A 31 21.33 1.53 -10.45
C THR A 31 21.41 1.37 -11.98
N GLN A 32 20.56 2.10 -12.72
CA GLN A 32 20.28 1.93 -14.15
C GLN A 32 19.67 0.56 -14.55
N LYS A 33 19.25 -0.26 -13.59
CA LYS A 33 18.47 -1.48 -13.86
C LYS A 33 16.97 -1.21 -13.71
N ILE A 34 16.19 -1.89 -14.53
CA ILE A 34 14.72 -1.87 -14.47
C ILE A 34 14.27 -3.17 -13.80
N ILE A 35 13.34 -3.04 -12.86
CA ILE A 35 12.67 -4.16 -12.18
C ILE A 35 11.17 -4.11 -12.44
N GLU A 36 10.56 -5.29 -12.53
CA GLU A 36 9.12 -5.45 -12.83
C GLU A 36 8.29 -5.90 -11.61
N TYR A 37 8.92 -5.90 -10.42
CA TYR A 37 8.27 -6.31 -9.18
C TYR A 37 8.06 -5.14 -8.22
N ARG A 38 7.12 -5.32 -7.29
CA ARG A 38 6.80 -4.36 -6.22
C ARG A 38 8.07 -3.97 -5.44
N ARG A 39 8.38 -2.67 -5.41
CA ARG A 39 9.55 -2.12 -4.72
C ARG A 39 9.57 -2.46 -3.22
N LYS A 40 10.79 -2.61 -2.69
CA LYS A 40 11.04 -2.97 -1.28
C LYS A 40 10.49 -1.93 -0.31
N ASP A 41 10.55 -0.64 -0.65
CA ASP A 41 10.03 0.45 0.18
C ASP A 41 8.50 0.34 0.37
N ALA A 42 7.76 0.03 -0.69
CA ALA A 42 6.30 -0.18 -0.62
C ALA A 42 5.94 -1.39 0.27
N LYS A 43 6.73 -2.47 0.21
CA LYS A 43 6.55 -3.63 1.11
C LYS A 43 6.87 -3.28 2.56
N ASN A 44 7.95 -2.55 2.79
CA ASN A 44 8.37 -2.11 4.12
C ASN A 44 7.33 -1.17 4.74
N LYS A 45 6.81 -0.20 3.99
CA LYS A 45 5.77 0.73 4.48
C LYS A 45 4.52 -0.02 4.92
N LYS A 46 4.04 -0.97 4.12
CA LYS A 46 2.91 -1.83 4.48
C LYS A 46 3.20 -2.60 5.78
N SER A 47 4.36 -3.28 5.84
CA SER A 47 4.76 -4.01 7.05
C SER A 47 4.83 -3.10 8.27
N THR A 48 5.35 -1.87 8.14
CA THR A 48 5.45 -0.91 9.22
C THR A 48 4.08 -0.41 9.70
N MET A 49 3.15 -0.19 8.76
CA MET A 49 1.75 0.13 9.10
C MET A 49 1.13 -0.96 9.97
N ASP A 50 1.22 -2.21 9.51
CA ASP A 50 0.61 -3.37 10.17
C ASP A 50 1.23 -3.66 11.54
N THR A 51 2.56 -3.54 11.67
CA THR A 51 3.30 -4.02 12.85
C THR A 51 3.56 -2.95 13.91
N TYR A 52 3.71 -1.68 13.51
CA TYR A 52 4.09 -0.62 14.44
C TYR A 52 3.04 0.48 14.54
N TRP A 53 2.65 1.08 13.41
CA TRP A 53 1.91 2.34 13.46
C TRP A 53 0.45 2.14 13.88
N ILE A 54 -0.26 1.20 13.25
CA ILE A 54 -1.66 0.93 13.60
C ILE A 54 -1.78 0.43 15.05
N PRO A 55 -0.98 -0.54 15.53
CA PRO A 55 -0.97 -0.90 16.94
C PRO A 55 -0.62 0.27 17.86
N GLY A 56 0.37 1.09 17.51
CA GLY A 56 0.80 2.24 18.31
C GLY A 56 -0.31 3.27 18.53
N VAL A 57 -0.97 3.72 17.45
CA VAL A 57 -2.08 4.68 17.52
C VAL A 57 -3.24 4.10 18.32
N ASN A 58 -3.57 2.82 18.09
CA ASN A 58 -4.67 2.15 18.79
C ASN A 58 -4.39 1.95 20.28
N ASN A 59 -3.15 1.70 20.67
CA ASN A 59 -2.75 1.57 22.07
C ASN A 59 -2.77 2.92 22.80
N HIS A 60 -2.47 4.02 22.10
CA HIS A 60 -2.50 5.37 22.67
C HIS A 60 -3.93 5.83 23.03
N GLY A 61 -4.94 5.40 22.28
CA GLY A 61 -6.35 5.58 22.62
C GLY A 61 -6.92 7.00 22.48
N GLN A 62 -6.10 8.03 22.30
CA GLN A 62 -6.56 9.43 22.17
C GLN A 62 -7.14 9.77 20.79
N PHE A 63 -6.77 9.02 19.75
CA PHE A 63 -7.10 9.36 18.35
C PHE A 63 -8.10 8.40 17.70
N GLY A 64 -8.93 7.73 18.51
CA GLY A 64 -9.89 6.75 18.03
C GLY A 64 -9.25 5.41 17.65
N ARG A 65 -9.94 4.64 16.79
CA ARG A 65 -9.50 3.32 16.32
C ARG A 65 -9.17 3.38 14.84
N TRP A 66 -7.95 2.96 14.51
CA TRP A 66 -7.40 2.99 13.16
C TRP A 66 -7.26 1.58 12.59
N ALA A 67 -7.50 1.47 11.29
CA ALA A 67 -7.25 0.28 10.49
C ALA A 67 -6.50 0.70 9.22
N PHE A 68 -5.79 -0.24 8.59
CA PHE A 68 -5.07 -0.02 7.35
C PHE A 68 -5.53 -1.02 6.28
N ALA A 69 -5.66 -0.55 5.04
CA ALA A 69 -5.94 -1.36 3.87
C ALA A 69 -5.04 -0.89 2.72
N GLU A 70 -4.43 -1.83 2.01
CA GLU A 70 -3.61 -1.57 0.84
C GLU A 70 -4.33 -2.05 -0.42
N PHE A 71 -4.43 -1.17 -1.42
CA PHE A 71 -4.95 -1.47 -2.75
C PHE A 71 -3.81 -1.39 -3.76
N THR A 72 -3.57 -2.47 -4.51
CA THR A 72 -2.51 -2.52 -5.55
C THR A 72 -3.06 -2.34 -6.96
N GLU A 73 -4.35 -2.56 -7.14
CA GLU A 73 -5.03 -2.51 -8.44
C GLU A 73 -5.75 -1.16 -8.64
N VAL A 74 -5.03 -0.18 -9.20
CA VAL A 74 -5.50 1.19 -9.45
C VAL A 74 -6.90 1.27 -10.09
N TYR A 75 -7.20 0.52 -11.16
CA TYR A 75 -8.52 0.57 -11.80
C TYR A 75 -9.59 -0.27 -11.10
N GLN A 76 -9.21 -1.11 -10.13
CA GLN A 76 -10.16 -1.89 -9.32
C GLN A 76 -10.37 -1.29 -7.93
N ILE A 77 -9.70 -0.18 -7.60
CA ILE A 77 -9.72 0.41 -6.25
C ILE A 77 -11.14 0.66 -5.75
N GLU A 78 -12.06 1.10 -6.61
CA GLU A 78 -13.45 1.36 -6.25
C GLU A 78 -14.16 0.06 -5.83
N ALA A 79 -14.15 -0.95 -6.69
CA ALA A 79 -14.80 -2.23 -6.42
C ALA A 79 -14.17 -2.96 -5.22
N ASP A 80 -12.84 -2.91 -5.09
CA ASP A 80 -12.14 -3.52 -3.97
C ASP A 80 -12.39 -2.77 -2.66
N PHE A 81 -12.48 -1.45 -2.71
CA PHE A 81 -12.83 -0.63 -1.55
C PHE A 81 -14.26 -0.89 -1.09
N GLU A 82 -15.22 -0.94 -2.00
CA GLU A 82 -16.62 -1.29 -1.70
C GLU A 82 -16.71 -2.64 -0.98
N LYS A 83 -16.11 -3.69 -1.57
CA LYS A 83 -16.05 -5.03 -0.96
C LYS A 83 -15.41 -5.00 0.42
N LYS A 84 -14.35 -4.21 0.60
CA LYS A 84 -13.64 -4.11 1.88
C LYS A 84 -14.51 -3.45 2.95
N VAL A 85 -15.18 -2.35 2.61
CA VAL A 85 -16.09 -1.64 3.52
C VAL A 85 -17.26 -2.54 3.91
N GLU A 86 -17.90 -3.17 2.93
CA GLU A 86 -19.01 -4.10 3.17
C GLU A 86 -18.59 -5.23 4.12
N ALA A 87 -17.44 -5.86 3.86
CA ALA A 87 -16.94 -6.94 4.70
C ALA A 87 -16.67 -6.51 6.15
N GLU A 88 -16.06 -5.34 6.37
CA GLU A 88 -15.82 -4.83 7.73
C GLU A 88 -17.12 -4.39 8.42
N PHE A 89 -18.06 -3.82 7.68
CA PHE A 89 -19.38 -3.46 8.20
C PHE A 89 -20.16 -4.70 8.65
N ASN A 90 -20.20 -5.75 7.83
CA ASN A 90 -20.88 -7.00 8.17
C ASN A 90 -20.30 -7.64 9.44
N LYS A 91 -18.96 -7.65 9.59
CA LYS A 91 -18.31 -8.10 10.85
C LYS A 91 -18.75 -7.28 12.06
N MET A 92 -18.91 -5.96 11.91
CA MET A 92 -19.39 -5.10 12.99
C MET A 92 -20.83 -5.46 13.40
N VAL A 93 -21.72 -5.66 12.42
CA VAL A 93 -23.11 -6.07 12.65
C VAL A 93 -23.18 -7.43 13.36
N GLU A 94 -22.42 -8.42 12.88
CA GLU A 94 -22.36 -9.74 13.51
C GLU A 94 -21.89 -9.69 14.96
N LYS A 95 -20.84 -8.90 15.24
CA LYS A 95 -20.31 -8.74 16.60
C LYS A 95 -21.35 -8.10 17.52
N ALA A 96 -22.06 -7.08 17.05
CA ALA A 96 -23.12 -6.41 17.80
C ALA A 96 -24.31 -7.34 18.07
N ALA A 97 -24.67 -8.19 17.10
CA ALA A 97 -25.73 -9.19 17.25
C ALA A 97 -25.34 -10.29 18.27
N LYS A 98 -24.08 -10.74 18.25
CA LYS A 98 -23.56 -11.76 19.18
C LYS A 98 -23.38 -11.25 20.62
N GLY A 99 -23.16 -9.94 20.81
CA GLY A 99 -22.99 -9.33 22.14
C GLY A 99 -24.27 -9.07 22.94
N LYS A 100 -25.44 -9.51 22.44
CA LYS A 100 -26.76 -9.37 23.11
C LYS A 100 -27.26 -10.66 23.78
N ALA A 101 -26.39 -11.65 23.96
CA ALA A 101 -26.66 -12.86 24.76
C ALA A 101 -25.98 -12.77 26.12
#